data_AF-A0A2N2JX47-F1
#
_entry.id   AF-A0A2N2JX47-F1
#
_cell.length_a   1.000
_cell.length_b   1.000
_cell.length_c   1.000
_cell.angle_alpha   90.00
_cell.angle_beta   90.00
_cell.angle_gamma   90.00
#
_symmetry.space_group_name_H-M   'P 1'
#
loop_
_entity.id
_entity.type
_entity.pdbx_description
1 polymer ?
#
loop_
_entity_poly.entity_id
_entity_poly.type
_entity_poly.pdbx_seq_one_letter_code
_entity_poly.pdbx_strand_id
1 'polypeptide(L)'
;MSRTTRKILIAFLLLIISYLHYRTQAHHSVLHLIHRELYLIPILFAAYWFGKKGGLIVAAISSLIFLPKILAVDSASSAYGINNILEILTFFIFAYLLGHFQDIRHSHWRAFFRSPQPITGRFRTRQGCKVMVCIDNSSTAPKTAQYVVDTFLKLENTEVSVLGFIRDPSGDAFANTEQYEKAKAENENAVMGLVEEARRVLVEGGFPEKAVSTRTVQMQRESLAAKIIEEQRRSLCDTVVLPGTRMSKTEELILGNPAVKLVREADFSVVTVF
;
A
#
# COMPACT_ATOMS: atom_id res chain seq x y z
N MET A 1 16.20 13.66 -5.44
CA MET A 1 15.82 14.86 -6.22
C MET A 1 14.67 15.58 -5.57
N SER A 2 14.78 16.91 -5.43
CA SER A 2 13.66 17.74 -4.95
C SER A 2 12.48 17.72 -5.93
N ARG A 3 11.28 18.06 -5.45
CA ARG A 3 10.07 18.14 -6.29
C ARG A 3 10.25 19.15 -7.43
N THR A 4 10.98 20.24 -7.17
CA THR A 4 11.30 21.27 -8.16
C THR A 4 12.26 20.75 -9.22
N THR A 5 13.32 20.04 -8.82
CA THR A 5 14.29 19.45 -9.77
C THR A 5 13.60 18.46 -10.72
N ARG A 6 12.65 17.66 -10.23
CA ARG A 6 11.85 16.72 -11.06
C ARG A 6 11.01 17.43 -12.11
N LYS A 7 10.35 18.54 -11.75
CA LYS A 7 9.55 19.35 -12.69
C LYS A 7 10.44 19.99 -13.76
N ILE A 8 11.58 20.56 -13.35
CA ILE A 8 12.55 21.17 -14.28
C ILE A 8 13.06 20.13 -15.27
N LEU A 9 13.38 18.92 -14.81
CA LEU A 9 13.84 17.85 -15.68
C LEU A 9 12.78 17.44 -16.71
N ILE A 10 11.51 17.27 -16.30
CA ILE A 10 10.42 16.93 -17.24
C ILE A 10 10.24 18.06 -18.26
N ALA A 11 10.22 19.32 -17.82
CA ALA A 11 10.08 20.46 -18.73
C ALA A 11 11.24 20.55 -19.73
N PHE A 12 12.47 20.31 -19.25
CA PHE A 12 13.66 20.28 -20.09
C PHE A 12 13.61 19.15 -21.13
N LEU A 13 13.20 17.93 -20.72
CA LEU A 13 13.01 16.80 -21.64
C LEU A 13 11.96 17.12 -22.70
N LEU A 14 10.79 17.65 -22.30
CA LEU A 14 9.76 18.07 -23.24
C LEU A 14 10.32 19.08 -24.24
N LEU A 15 11.00 20.14 -23.78
CA LEU A 15 11.57 21.17 -24.66
C LEU A 15 12.57 20.61 -25.67
N ILE A 16 13.50 19.74 -25.23
CA ILE A 16 14.49 19.12 -26.12
C ILE A 16 13.80 18.23 -27.15
N ILE A 17 12.88 17.36 -26.71
CA ILE A 17 12.19 16.43 -27.60
C ILE A 17 11.34 17.20 -28.60
N SER A 18 10.64 18.25 -28.16
CA SER A 18 9.90 19.16 -29.04
C SER A 18 10.80 19.84 -30.05
N TYR A 19 11.94 20.40 -29.62
CA TYR A 19 12.90 21.02 -30.52
C TYR A 19 13.38 20.04 -31.60
N LEU A 20 13.78 18.82 -31.22
CA LEU A 20 14.21 17.77 -32.15
C LEU A 20 13.09 17.36 -33.10
N HIS A 21 11.87 17.23 -32.59
CA HIS A 21 10.69 16.88 -33.37
C HIS A 21 10.40 17.92 -34.46
N TYR A 22 10.40 19.21 -34.13
CA TYR A 22 10.13 20.27 -35.11
C TYR A 22 11.26 20.49 -36.12
N ARG A 23 12.51 20.21 -35.73
CA ARG A 23 13.68 20.37 -36.61
C ARG A 23 13.84 19.23 -37.61
N THR A 24 13.27 18.06 -37.31
CA THR A 24 13.36 16.90 -38.20
C THR A 24 12.41 17.07 -39.38
N GLN A 25 12.93 17.00 -40.61
CA GLN A 25 12.11 17.08 -41.83
C GLN A 25 11.21 15.85 -41.97
N ALA A 26 9.96 16.06 -42.38
CA ALA A 26 8.91 15.05 -42.47
C ALA A 26 9.17 13.94 -43.53
N HIS A 27 10.23 14.04 -44.33
CA HIS A 27 10.58 13.07 -45.38
C HIS A 27 11.33 11.83 -44.86
N HIS A 28 11.82 11.82 -43.61
CA HIS A 28 12.39 10.62 -42.99
C HIS A 28 11.38 9.98 -42.04
N SER A 29 10.54 9.09 -42.59
CA SER A 29 9.44 8.39 -41.88
C SER A 29 9.86 7.71 -40.57
N VAL A 30 11.05 7.11 -40.53
CA VAL A 30 11.59 6.42 -39.34
C VAL A 30 11.98 7.39 -38.23
N LEU A 31 12.67 8.49 -38.57
CA LEU A 31 13.07 9.48 -37.56
C LEU A 31 11.86 10.15 -36.95
N HIS A 32 10.85 10.48 -37.75
CA HIS A 32 9.62 11.07 -37.22
C HIS A 32 8.93 10.14 -36.22
N LEU A 33 8.93 8.82 -36.46
CA LEU A 33 8.37 7.83 -35.54
C LEU A 33 9.15 7.77 -34.22
N ILE A 34 10.49 7.71 -34.28
CA ILE A 34 11.33 7.65 -33.08
C ILE A 34 11.16 8.88 -32.19
N HIS A 35 11.14 10.09 -32.77
CA HIS A 35 10.96 11.32 -31.98
C HIS A 35 9.61 11.39 -31.28
N ARG A 36 8.60 10.73 -31.84
CA ARG A 36 7.27 10.66 -31.26
C ARG A 36 7.25 9.77 -30.01
N GLU A 37 7.84 8.59 -30.11
CA GLU A 37 8.02 7.66 -28.99
C GLU A 37 8.86 8.26 -27.85
N LEU A 38 9.78 9.19 -28.15
CA LEU A 38 10.57 9.87 -27.11
C LEU A 38 9.71 10.69 -26.14
N TYR A 39 8.53 11.18 -26.55
CA TYR A 39 7.61 11.87 -25.63
C TYR A 39 7.07 10.95 -24.54
N LEU A 40 7.11 9.63 -24.73
CA LEU A 40 6.75 8.67 -23.70
C LEU A 40 7.67 8.81 -22.47
N ILE A 41 8.95 9.16 -22.64
CA ILE A 41 9.92 9.29 -21.55
C ILE A 41 9.48 10.33 -20.50
N PRO A 42 9.28 11.63 -20.83
CA PRO A 42 8.81 12.61 -19.86
C PRO A 42 7.43 12.27 -19.29
N ILE A 43 6.54 11.63 -20.07
CA ILE A 43 5.22 11.16 -19.59
C ILE A 43 5.37 10.09 -18.51
N LEU A 44 6.23 9.09 -18.74
CA LEU A 44 6.49 8.02 -17.78
C LEU A 44 7.14 8.57 -16.50
N PHE A 45 8.09 9.50 -16.63
CA PHE A 45 8.67 10.19 -15.47
C PHE A 45 7.62 10.99 -14.69
N ALA A 46 6.72 11.68 -15.38
CA ALA A 46 5.63 12.43 -14.75
C ALA A 46 4.66 11.50 -14.01
N ALA A 47 4.26 10.39 -14.64
CA ALA A 47 3.41 9.36 -14.05
C ALA A 47 4.07 8.71 -12.82
N TYR A 48 5.37 8.40 -12.92
CA TYR A 48 6.14 7.79 -11.84
C TYR A 48 6.37 8.73 -10.64
N TRP A 49 6.57 10.03 -10.85
CA TRP A 49 6.83 10.97 -9.74
C TRP A 49 5.59 11.66 -9.18
N PHE A 50 4.54 11.82 -9.98
CA PHE A 50 3.36 12.62 -9.64
C PHE A 50 2.04 11.86 -9.78
N GLY A 51 2.10 10.54 -10.05
CA GLY A 51 0.94 9.67 -10.14
C GLY A 51 0.12 9.91 -11.41
N LYS A 52 -1.12 9.40 -11.44
CA LYS A 52 -1.98 9.45 -12.63
C LYS A 52 -2.28 10.88 -13.08
N LYS A 53 -2.46 11.80 -12.12
CA LYS A 53 -2.74 13.22 -12.43
C LYS A 53 -1.56 13.86 -13.15
N GLY A 54 -0.34 13.65 -12.67
CA GLY A 54 0.85 14.23 -13.30
C GLY A 54 1.15 13.62 -14.66
N GLY A 55 1.04 12.29 -14.79
CA GLY A 55 1.20 11.59 -16.06
C GLY A 55 0.21 12.08 -17.13
N LEU A 56 -1.09 12.16 -16.78
CA LEU A 56 -2.14 12.60 -17.72
C LEU A 56 -1.98 14.06 -18.15
N ILE A 57 -1.57 14.95 -17.23
CA ILE A 57 -1.31 16.35 -17.58
C ILE A 57 -0.16 16.45 -18.59
N VAL A 58 0.94 15.73 -18.36
CA VAL A 58 2.10 15.75 -19.26
C VAL A 58 1.79 15.07 -20.60
N ALA A 59 0.98 14.01 -20.60
CA ALA A 59 0.47 13.41 -21.84
C ALA A 59 -0.36 14.41 -22.64
N ALA A 60 -1.31 15.11 -22.00
CA ALA A 60 -2.12 16.14 -22.65
C ALA A 60 -1.28 17.29 -23.22
N ILE A 61 -0.28 17.78 -22.48
CA ILE A 61 0.66 18.79 -22.95
C ILE A 61 1.44 18.27 -24.16
N SER A 62 1.95 17.05 -24.10
CA SER A 62 2.71 16.43 -25.20
C SER A 62 1.84 16.28 -26.46
N SER A 63 0.60 15.86 -26.32
CA SER A 63 -0.38 15.79 -27.42
C SER A 63 -0.67 17.17 -28.02
N LEU A 64 -0.81 18.21 -27.19
CA LEU A 64 -1.04 19.57 -27.66
C LEU A 64 0.17 20.12 -28.44
N ILE A 65 1.39 19.84 -27.98
CA ILE A 65 2.61 20.24 -28.67
C ILE A 65 2.74 19.49 -30.01
N PHE A 66 2.31 18.23 -30.06
CA PHE A 66 2.39 17.43 -31.29
C PHE A 66 1.35 17.81 -32.35
N LEU A 67 0.17 18.31 -31.94
CA LEU A 67 -0.99 18.53 -32.80
C LEU A 67 -0.77 19.49 -34.00
N PRO A 68 -0.09 20.65 -33.88
CA PRO A 68 0.06 21.59 -34.98
C PRO A 68 0.82 21.02 -36.18
N LYS A 69 1.81 20.14 -35.93
CA LYS A 69 2.60 19.51 -37.00
C LYS A 69 1.77 18.50 -37.79
N ILE A 70 0.84 17.80 -37.11
CA ILE A 70 -0.09 16.87 -37.75
C ILE A 70 -1.03 17.62 -38.69
N LEU A 71 -1.56 18.76 -38.24
CA LEU A 71 -2.51 19.57 -39.01
C LEU A 71 -1.86 20.31 -40.19
N ALA A 72 -0.57 20.63 -40.09
CA ALA A 72 0.17 21.35 -41.12
C ALA A 72 0.70 20.45 -42.26
N VAL A 73 0.62 19.13 -42.13
CA VAL A 73 1.00 18.17 -43.19
C VAL A 73 -0.24 17.82 -43.98
N ASP A 74 -0.22 18.06 -45.29
CA ASP A 74 -1.32 17.77 -46.20
C ASP A 74 -1.73 16.29 -46.07
N SER A 75 -3.00 16.05 -45.71
CA SER A 75 -3.52 14.78 -45.19
C SER A 75 -3.73 13.70 -46.28
N ALA A 76 -2.78 13.56 -47.20
CA ALA A 76 -2.92 12.74 -48.39
C ALA A 76 -2.74 11.22 -48.16
N SER A 77 -2.32 10.76 -46.98
CA SER A 77 -2.22 9.32 -46.66
C SER A 77 -2.97 8.94 -45.39
N SER A 78 -3.92 8.01 -45.51
CA SER A 78 -4.72 7.48 -44.39
C SER A 78 -3.86 6.84 -43.31
N ALA A 79 -2.74 6.22 -43.68
CA ALA A 79 -1.79 5.60 -42.76
C ALA A 79 -1.13 6.62 -41.80
N TYR A 80 -0.87 7.85 -42.25
CA TYR A 80 -0.25 8.88 -41.41
C TYR A 80 -1.20 9.34 -40.30
N GLY A 81 -2.49 9.52 -40.61
CA GLY A 81 -3.52 9.88 -39.63
C GLY A 81 -3.69 8.82 -38.55
N ILE A 82 -3.75 7.54 -38.94
CA ILE A 82 -3.90 6.41 -38.00
C ILE A 82 -2.72 6.35 -37.04
N ASN A 83 -1.49 6.47 -37.54
CA ASN A 83 -0.29 6.42 -36.70
C ASN A 83 -0.28 7.53 -35.64
N ASN A 84 -0.81 8.72 -35.96
CA ASN A 84 -0.87 9.84 -35.02
C ASN A 84 -1.93 9.65 -33.94
N ILE A 85 -3.09 9.10 -34.30
CA ILE A 85 -4.15 8.77 -33.34
C ILE A 85 -3.67 7.68 -32.37
N LEU A 86 -3.06 6.61 -32.91
CA LEU A 86 -2.51 5.52 -32.09
C LEU A 86 -1.46 6.04 -31.11
N GLU A 87 -0.64 7.00 -31.50
CA GLU A 87 0.35 7.59 -30.60
C GLU A 87 -0.30 8.32 -29.42
N ILE A 88 -1.26 9.22 -29.72
CA ILE A 88 -1.95 9.98 -28.68
C ILE A 88 -2.62 9.00 -27.72
N LEU A 89 -3.27 7.96 -28.25
CA LEU A 89 -3.87 6.90 -27.45
C LEU A 89 -2.82 6.22 -26.54
N THR A 90 -1.67 5.84 -27.08
CA THR A 90 -0.54 5.24 -26.35
C THR A 90 -0.08 6.13 -25.19
N PHE A 91 0.09 7.44 -25.41
CA PHE A 91 0.48 8.38 -24.35
C PHE A 91 -0.49 8.35 -23.16
N PHE A 92 -1.79 8.40 -23.44
CA PHE A 92 -2.82 8.38 -22.40
C PHE A 92 -2.90 7.02 -21.68
N ILE A 93 -2.79 5.91 -22.42
CA ILE A 93 -2.81 4.56 -21.83
C ILE A 93 -1.61 4.37 -20.90
N PHE A 94 -0.39 4.64 -21.36
CA PHE A 94 0.81 4.47 -20.53
C PHE A 94 0.83 5.43 -19.33
N ALA A 95 0.43 6.70 -19.52
CA ALA A 95 0.30 7.66 -18.44
C ALA A 95 -0.69 7.18 -17.37
N TYR A 96 -1.83 6.65 -17.80
CA TYR A 96 -2.86 6.13 -16.90
C TYR A 96 -2.37 4.88 -16.17
N LEU A 97 -1.87 3.86 -16.89
CA LEU A 97 -1.44 2.59 -16.30
C LEU A 97 -0.30 2.79 -15.29
N LEU A 98 0.79 3.45 -15.70
CA LEU A 98 1.93 3.68 -14.80
C LEU A 98 1.55 4.61 -13.66
N GLY A 99 0.78 5.67 -13.94
CA GLY A 99 0.37 6.63 -12.93
C GLY A 99 -0.60 6.03 -11.91
N HIS A 100 -1.50 5.14 -12.34
CA HIS A 100 -2.40 4.40 -11.47
C HIS A 100 -1.64 3.41 -10.59
N PHE A 101 -0.73 2.63 -11.17
CA PHE A 101 0.13 1.72 -10.42
C PHE A 101 0.95 2.47 -9.35
N GLN A 102 1.48 3.62 -9.72
CA GLN A 102 2.24 4.47 -8.81
C GLN A 102 1.37 5.11 -7.72
N ASP A 103 0.13 5.49 -8.03
CA ASP A 103 -0.83 6.00 -7.05
C ASP A 103 -1.27 4.91 -6.07
N ILE A 104 -1.47 3.67 -6.53
CA ILE A 104 -1.72 2.52 -5.65
C ILE A 104 -0.54 2.34 -4.68
N ARG A 105 0.69 2.35 -5.21
CA ARG A 105 1.92 2.27 -4.38
C ARG A 105 2.05 3.43 -3.39
N HIS A 106 1.68 4.65 -3.78
CA HIS A 106 1.73 5.83 -2.91
C HIS A 106 0.55 5.96 -1.93
N SER A 107 -0.59 5.33 -2.20
CA SER A 107 -1.75 5.38 -1.31
C SER A 107 -1.49 4.55 -0.05
N HIS A 108 -0.69 3.49 -0.16
CA HIS A 108 -0.16 2.78 1.01
C HIS A 108 0.92 3.60 1.74
N TRP A 109 1.76 4.36 1.02
CA TRP A 109 2.87 5.14 1.61
C TRP A 109 2.53 6.54 2.16
N ARG A 110 1.42 7.18 1.75
CA ARG A 110 1.06 8.56 2.19
C ARG A 110 0.22 8.61 3.47
N ALA A 111 -0.59 7.60 3.75
CA ALA A 111 -1.13 7.42 5.11
C ALA A 111 -0.01 7.12 6.13
N PHE A 112 1.09 6.56 5.63
CA PHE A 112 2.24 6.13 6.40
C PHE A 112 3.20 7.29 6.77
N PHE A 113 3.51 8.22 5.86
CA PHE A 113 4.38 9.39 6.10
C PHE A 113 3.69 10.66 6.59
N ARG A 114 2.73 10.56 7.51
CA ARG A 114 2.56 11.64 8.49
C ARG A 114 3.62 11.36 9.54
N SER A 115 4.71 12.12 9.53
CA SER A 115 5.84 11.95 10.44
C SER A 115 5.33 11.58 11.84
N PRO A 116 5.55 10.36 12.33
CA PRO A 116 5.63 10.19 13.75
C PRO A 116 6.69 11.17 14.20
N GLN A 117 6.32 12.03 15.15
CA GLN A 117 7.34 12.69 15.96
C GLN A 117 8.34 11.60 16.35
N PRO A 118 9.66 11.78 16.12
CA PRO A 118 10.61 10.80 16.63
C PRO A 118 10.24 10.59 18.10
N ILE A 119 10.09 9.34 18.54
CA ILE A 119 9.83 9.01 19.94
C ILE A 119 11.14 9.26 20.72
N THR A 120 11.60 10.51 20.69
CA THR A 120 12.54 11.07 21.64
C THR A 120 11.72 11.40 22.87
N GLY A 121 11.52 10.42 23.76
CA GLY A 121 11.10 10.71 25.14
C GLY A 121 9.89 9.98 25.70
N ARG A 122 9.69 8.69 25.44
CA ARG A 122 8.88 7.85 26.35
C ARG A 122 9.61 6.59 26.78
N PHE A 123 10.70 6.78 27.52
CA PHE A 123 10.94 5.86 28.64
C PHE A 123 9.88 6.17 29.70
N ARG A 124 8.69 5.58 29.56
CA ARG A 124 7.67 5.58 30.62
C ARG A 124 8.13 4.63 31.72
N THR A 125 9.16 5.01 32.44
CA THR A 125 9.45 4.42 33.74
C THR A 125 8.32 4.88 34.68
N ARG A 126 7.47 3.93 35.12
CA ARG A 126 6.43 4.02 36.17
C ARG A 126 4.96 4.35 35.82
N GLN A 127 4.53 4.40 34.56
CA GLN A 127 3.09 4.56 34.25
C GLN A 127 2.65 3.68 33.09
N GLY A 128 2.10 2.51 33.41
CA GLY A 128 1.20 1.66 32.59
C GLY A 128 1.59 1.35 31.15
N CYS A 129 1.65 0.07 30.80
CA CYS A 129 1.92 -0.39 29.44
C CYS A 129 0.62 -0.73 28.71
N LYS A 130 0.44 -0.22 27.49
CA LYS A 130 -0.66 -0.64 26.61
C LYS A 130 -0.16 -1.68 25.62
N VAL A 131 -0.69 -2.89 25.71
CA VAL A 131 -0.33 -4.01 24.86
C VAL A 131 -1.49 -4.35 23.93
N MET A 132 -1.24 -4.45 22.63
CA MET A 132 -2.23 -4.91 21.66
C MET A 132 -1.88 -6.31 21.17
N VAL A 133 -2.78 -7.27 21.38
CA VAL A 133 -2.65 -8.66 20.92
C VAL A 133 -3.42 -8.82 19.62
N CYS A 134 -2.72 -9.04 18.52
CA CYS A 134 -3.32 -9.25 17.22
C CYS A 134 -3.62 -10.73 17.02
N ILE A 135 -4.85 -11.05 16.65
CA ILE A 135 -5.32 -12.39 16.35
C ILE A 135 -5.76 -12.42 14.90
N ASP A 136 -5.25 -13.40 14.16
CA ASP A 136 -5.74 -13.79 12.86
C ASP A 136 -6.52 -15.12 12.97
N ASN A 137 -6.93 -15.68 11.85
CA ASN A 137 -7.57 -17.00 11.84
C ASN A 137 -6.53 -18.14 11.94
N SER A 138 -5.62 -18.05 12.91
CA SER A 138 -4.64 -19.10 13.23
C SER A 138 -4.79 -19.59 14.66
N SER A 139 -4.43 -20.85 14.91
CA SER A 139 -4.57 -21.51 16.22
C SER A 139 -3.54 -21.05 17.27
N THR A 140 -2.84 -19.94 17.03
CA THR A 140 -1.74 -19.45 17.88
C THR A 140 -2.21 -18.40 18.91
N ALA A 141 -3.50 -18.06 18.91
CA ALA A 141 -4.08 -17.09 19.85
C ALA A 141 -3.81 -17.43 21.33
N PRO A 142 -4.00 -18.67 21.82
CA PRO A 142 -3.72 -18.99 23.23
C PRO A 142 -2.25 -18.82 23.60
N LYS A 143 -1.33 -19.22 22.72
CA LYS A 143 0.11 -19.06 22.94
C LYS A 143 0.52 -17.59 23.01
N THR A 144 -0.06 -16.78 22.14
CA THR A 144 0.20 -15.33 22.09
C THR A 144 -0.32 -14.64 23.35
N ALA A 145 -1.52 -15.01 23.80
CA ALA A 145 -2.09 -14.54 25.07
C ALA A 145 -1.23 -14.98 26.27
N GLN A 146 -0.79 -16.23 26.32
CA GLN A 146 0.06 -16.75 27.40
C GLN A 146 1.39 -15.99 27.47
N TYR A 147 2.03 -15.73 26.33
CA TYR A 147 3.26 -14.92 26.28
C TYR A 147 3.05 -13.54 26.91
N VAL A 148 1.88 -12.93 26.68
CA VAL A 148 1.54 -11.61 27.25
C VAL A 148 1.36 -11.69 28.76
N VAL A 149 0.75 -12.75 29.27
CA VAL A 149 0.66 -13.04 30.72
C VAL A 149 2.07 -13.12 31.31
N ASP A 150 2.92 -13.98 30.76
CA ASP A 150 4.25 -14.25 31.33
C ASP A 150 5.16 -13.01 31.33
N THR A 151 4.97 -12.12 30.35
CA THR A 151 5.84 -10.96 30.11
C THR A 151 5.34 -9.68 30.78
N PHE A 152 4.03 -9.37 30.66
CA PHE A 152 3.50 -8.05 31.01
C PHE A 152 2.68 -8.01 32.30
N LEU A 153 2.25 -9.16 32.84
CA LEU A 153 1.44 -9.20 34.07
C LEU A 153 2.15 -8.54 35.28
N LYS A 154 3.48 -8.65 35.34
CA LYS A 154 4.32 -8.09 36.42
C LYS A 154 4.43 -6.56 36.36
N LEU A 155 4.00 -5.93 35.27
CA LEU A 155 4.05 -4.49 35.08
C LEU A 155 2.76 -3.86 35.58
N GLU A 156 2.89 -2.93 36.54
CA GLU A 156 1.76 -2.19 37.08
C GLU A 156 1.03 -1.37 35.99
N ASN A 157 -0.29 -1.32 36.08
CA ASN A 157 -1.18 -0.57 35.18
C ASN A 157 -1.09 -0.99 33.70
N THR A 158 -0.86 -2.27 33.44
CA THR A 158 -0.89 -2.81 32.08
C THR A 158 -2.33 -2.99 31.60
N GLU A 159 -2.64 -2.41 30.43
CA GLU A 159 -3.88 -2.61 29.70
C GLU A 159 -3.61 -3.47 28.47
N VAL A 160 -4.45 -4.48 28.24
CA VAL A 160 -4.34 -5.39 27.10
C VAL A 160 -5.57 -5.24 26.21
N SER A 161 -5.35 -5.03 24.92
CA SER A 161 -6.40 -4.97 23.89
C SER A 161 -6.22 -6.12 22.91
N VAL A 162 -7.16 -7.05 22.88
CA VAL A 162 -7.18 -8.18 21.95
C VAL A 162 -7.96 -7.79 20.70
N LEU A 163 -7.29 -7.77 19.54
CA LEU A 163 -7.87 -7.39 18.25
C LEU A 163 -7.86 -8.57 17.28
N GLY A 164 -9.04 -9.03 16.88
CA GLY A 164 -9.23 -10.00 15.82
C GLY A 164 -9.32 -9.33 14.44
N PHE A 165 -8.51 -9.77 13.48
CA PHE A 165 -8.52 -9.26 12.11
C PHE A 165 -9.24 -10.24 11.20
N ILE A 166 -10.41 -9.82 10.72
CA ILE A 166 -11.26 -10.62 9.84
C ILE A 166 -11.01 -10.16 8.41
N ARG A 167 -10.51 -11.07 7.57
CA ARG A 167 -10.32 -10.80 6.14
C ARG A 167 -11.55 -11.27 5.37
N ASP A 168 -12.12 -10.38 4.57
CA ASP A 168 -13.10 -10.76 3.57
C ASP A 168 -12.42 -11.72 2.57
N PRO A 169 -13.01 -12.89 2.30
CA PRO A 169 -12.42 -13.81 1.34
C PRO A 169 -12.54 -13.21 -0.07
N SER A 170 -11.64 -13.56 -0.99
CA SER A 170 -11.70 -12.99 -2.35
C SER A 170 -12.99 -13.42 -3.04
N GLY A 171 -13.81 -12.46 -3.49
CA GLY A 171 -15.08 -12.75 -4.16
C GLY A 171 -14.93 -13.67 -5.38
N ASP A 172 -13.79 -13.59 -6.06
CA ASP A 172 -13.46 -14.43 -7.23
C ASP A 172 -13.24 -15.91 -6.89
N ALA A 173 -13.15 -16.27 -5.60
CA ALA A 173 -12.94 -17.65 -5.14
C ALA A 173 -14.24 -18.44 -4.97
N PHE A 174 -15.42 -17.80 -5.10
CA PHE A 174 -16.71 -18.45 -4.88
C PHE A 174 -17.59 -18.37 -6.13
N ALA A 175 -18.27 -19.46 -6.44
CA ALA A 175 -19.16 -19.52 -7.59
C ALA A 175 -20.44 -18.69 -7.37
N ASN A 176 -20.92 -18.61 -6.11
CA ASN A 176 -22.21 -18.04 -5.76
C ASN A 176 -22.12 -17.16 -4.49
N THR A 177 -22.99 -16.14 -4.39
CA THR A 177 -23.06 -15.21 -3.23
C THR A 177 -23.33 -15.91 -1.91
N GLU A 178 -24.13 -16.98 -1.90
CA GLU A 178 -24.44 -17.73 -0.67
C GLU A 178 -23.20 -18.41 -0.06
N GLN A 179 -22.33 -18.98 -0.91
CA GLN A 179 -21.08 -19.60 -0.46
C GLN A 179 -20.10 -18.56 0.09
N TYR A 180 -20.05 -17.38 -0.53
CA TYR A 180 -19.26 -16.25 -0.06
C TYR A 180 -19.73 -15.79 1.33
N GLU A 181 -21.03 -15.54 1.51
CA GLU A 181 -21.60 -15.11 2.80
C GLU A 181 -21.38 -16.16 3.90
N LYS A 182 -21.54 -17.45 3.56
CA LYS A 182 -21.26 -18.53 4.50
C LYS A 182 -19.78 -18.58 4.91
N ALA A 183 -18.85 -18.53 3.96
CA ALA A 183 -17.42 -18.55 4.24
C ALA A 183 -16.98 -17.32 5.05
N LYS A 184 -17.58 -16.16 4.76
CA LYS A 184 -17.37 -14.94 5.53
C LYS A 184 -17.85 -15.12 6.97
N ALA A 185 -19.08 -15.58 7.19
CA ALA A 185 -19.64 -15.80 8.51
C ALA A 185 -18.84 -16.85 9.32
N GLU A 186 -18.39 -17.94 8.68
CA GLU A 186 -17.54 -18.95 9.31
C GLU A 186 -16.20 -18.36 9.76
N ASN A 187 -15.56 -17.55 8.92
CA ASN A 187 -14.30 -16.87 9.26
C ASN A 187 -14.49 -15.85 10.40
N GLU A 188 -15.58 -15.07 10.37
CA GLU A 188 -15.94 -14.13 11.44
C GLU A 188 -16.10 -14.85 12.78
N ASN A 189 -16.88 -15.94 12.80
CA ASN A 189 -17.11 -16.73 14.01
C ASN A 189 -15.82 -17.38 14.54
N ALA A 190 -14.96 -17.89 13.65
CA ALA A 190 -13.69 -18.47 14.03
C ALA A 190 -12.76 -17.44 14.71
N VAL A 191 -12.62 -16.26 14.10
CA VAL A 191 -11.80 -15.18 14.68
C VAL A 191 -12.39 -14.67 16.00
N MET A 192 -13.71 -14.50 16.08
CA MET A 192 -14.37 -14.12 17.34
C MET A 192 -14.13 -15.14 18.45
N GLY A 193 -14.20 -16.44 18.13
CA GLY A 193 -13.89 -17.52 19.07
C GLY A 193 -12.46 -17.44 19.60
N LEU A 194 -11.48 -17.21 18.72
CA LEU A 194 -10.07 -17.05 19.08
C LEU A 194 -9.82 -15.79 19.94
N VAL A 195 -10.52 -14.69 19.66
CA VAL A 195 -10.44 -13.46 20.46
C VAL A 195 -10.94 -13.68 21.89
N GLU A 196 -12.07 -14.35 22.06
CA GLU A 196 -12.60 -14.66 23.38
C GLU A 196 -11.75 -15.71 24.12
N GLU A 197 -11.19 -16.68 23.40
CA GLU A 197 -10.24 -17.63 23.98
C GLU A 197 -8.98 -16.92 24.51
N ALA A 198 -8.40 -16.01 23.73
CA ALA A 198 -7.26 -15.21 24.17
C ALA A 198 -7.61 -14.31 25.37
N ARG A 199 -8.80 -13.70 25.38
CA ARG A 199 -9.31 -12.94 26.54
C ARG A 199 -9.36 -13.83 27.77
N ARG A 200 -9.89 -15.05 27.64
CA ARG A 200 -9.98 -16.02 28.75
C ARG A 200 -8.59 -16.34 29.29
N VAL A 201 -7.62 -16.65 28.44
CA VAL A 201 -6.22 -16.91 28.85
C VAL A 201 -5.62 -15.74 29.61
N LEU A 202 -5.86 -14.49 29.17
CA LEU A 202 -5.36 -13.30 29.86
C LEU A 202 -5.96 -13.13 31.26
N VAL A 203 -7.29 -13.32 31.38
CA VAL A 203 -8.01 -13.17 32.65
C VAL A 203 -7.66 -14.29 33.63
N GLU A 204 -7.67 -15.55 33.18
CA GLU A 204 -7.23 -16.72 33.96
C GLU A 204 -5.76 -16.62 34.37
N GLY A 205 -4.94 -16.00 33.51
CA GLY A 205 -3.53 -15.69 33.79
C GLY A 205 -3.32 -14.59 34.84
N GLY A 206 -4.37 -13.88 35.26
CA GLY A 206 -4.33 -12.91 36.37
C GLY A 206 -4.50 -11.45 35.97
N PHE A 207 -4.74 -11.13 34.69
CA PHE A 207 -5.11 -9.76 34.32
C PHE A 207 -6.51 -9.41 34.85
N PRO A 208 -6.72 -8.22 35.44
CA PRO A 208 -8.05 -7.76 35.81
C PRO A 208 -8.95 -7.67 34.57
N GLU A 209 -10.21 -8.11 34.66
CA GLU A 209 -11.13 -8.06 33.51
C GLU A 209 -11.27 -6.65 32.92
N LYS A 210 -11.28 -5.62 33.77
CA LYS A 210 -11.33 -4.21 33.36
C LYS A 210 -10.11 -3.74 32.56
N ALA A 211 -8.99 -4.46 32.66
CA ALA A 211 -7.75 -4.16 31.95
C ALA A 211 -7.65 -4.90 30.60
N VAL A 212 -8.57 -5.83 30.31
CA VAL A 212 -8.59 -6.60 29.06
C VAL A 212 -9.81 -6.20 28.23
N SER A 213 -9.58 -5.63 27.06
CA SER A 213 -10.65 -5.31 26.10
C SER A 213 -10.51 -6.14 24.83
N THR A 214 -11.64 -6.44 24.18
CA THR A 214 -11.69 -7.20 22.93
C THR A 214 -12.35 -6.40 21.82
N ARG A 215 -11.89 -6.59 20.58
CA ARG A 215 -12.50 -5.99 19.38
C ARG A 215 -12.20 -6.84 18.15
N THR A 216 -13.06 -6.73 17.14
CA THR A 216 -12.79 -7.23 15.79
C THR A 216 -12.69 -6.09 14.77
N VAL A 217 -11.86 -6.28 13.76
CA VAL A 217 -11.61 -5.32 12.68
C VAL A 217 -11.77 -6.03 11.34
N GLN A 218 -12.67 -5.51 10.51
CA GLN A 218 -12.93 -6.02 9.17
C GLN A 218 -11.90 -5.46 8.19
N MET A 219 -11.37 -6.33 7.34
CA MET A 219 -10.34 -6.03 6.36
C MET A 219 -10.79 -6.46 4.97
N GLN A 220 -10.74 -5.53 4.02
CA GLN A 220 -11.07 -5.81 2.62
C GLN A 220 -9.82 -5.97 1.76
N ARG A 221 -9.20 -4.85 1.36
CA ARG A 221 -8.05 -4.82 0.44
C ARG A 221 -6.73 -4.41 1.09
N GLU A 222 -6.78 -4.01 2.35
CA GLU A 222 -5.63 -3.49 3.08
C GLU A 222 -4.73 -4.64 3.54
N SER A 223 -3.41 -4.43 3.55
CA SER A 223 -2.50 -5.44 4.14
C SER A 223 -2.64 -5.46 5.66
N LEU A 224 -2.51 -6.64 6.29
CA LEU A 224 -2.60 -6.81 7.75
C LEU A 224 -1.66 -5.87 8.51
N ALA A 225 -0.41 -5.72 8.08
CA ALA A 225 0.54 -4.79 8.68
C ALA A 225 0.03 -3.33 8.69
N ALA A 226 -0.53 -2.85 7.58
CA ALA A 226 -1.06 -1.49 7.48
C ALA A 226 -2.24 -1.28 8.44
N LYS A 227 -3.13 -2.27 8.55
CA LYS A 227 -4.28 -2.20 9.45
C LYS A 227 -3.88 -2.26 10.92
N ILE A 228 -2.87 -3.07 11.25
CA ILE A 228 -2.27 -3.10 12.59
C ILE A 228 -1.68 -1.74 12.96
N ILE A 229 -0.94 -1.10 12.05
CA ILE A 229 -0.38 0.25 12.29
C ILE A 229 -1.48 1.29 12.50
N GLU A 230 -2.57 1.22 11.72
CA GLU A 230 -3.73 2.10 11.89
C GLU A 230 -4.37 1.94 13.28
N GLU A 231 -4.62 0.70 13.71
CA GLU A 231 -5.23 0.41 15.01
C GLU A 231 -4.27 0.69 16.19
N GLN A 232 -2.96 0.49 16.01
CA GLN A 232 -1.94 0.89 16.99
C GLN A 232 -1.98 2.40 17.22
N ARG A 233 -2.04 3.20 16.15
CA ARG A 233 -2.11 4.67 16.24
C ARG A 233 -3.41 5.15 16.87
N ARG A 234 -4.51 4.43 16.64
CA ARG A 234 -5.82 4.72 17.23
C ARG A 234 -5.87 4.44 18.74
N SER A 235 -5.30 3.31 19.15
CA SER A 235 -5.27 2.87 20.55
C SER A 235 -4.10 3.48 21.35
N LEU A 236 -3.12 4.05 20.66
CA LEU A 236 -1.86 4.56 21.23
C LEU A 236 -1.16 3.50 22.09
N CYS A 237 -1.17 2.24 21.64
CA CYS A 237 -0.52 1.16 22.37
C CYS A 237 1.00 1.19 22.19
N ASP A 238 1.73 0.80 23.23
CA ASP A 238 3.19 0.86 23.26
C ASP A 238 3.82 -0.36 22.56
N THR A 239 3.18 -1.52 22.71
CA THR A 239 3.66 -2.79 22.17
C THR A 239 2.56 -3.54 21.44
N VAL A 240 2.90 -4.04 20.26
CA VAL A 240 2.04 -4.93 19.46
C VAL A 240 2.62 -6.34 19.49
N VAL A 241 1.81 -7.30 19.92
CA VAL A 241 2.14 -8.72 19.96
C VAL A 241 1.31 -9.42 18.89
N LEU A 242 1.98 -10.18 18.01
CA LEU A 242 1.34 -10.89 16.92
C LEU A 242 1.85 -12.32 16.82
N PRO A 243 1.05 -13.22 16.25
CA PRO A 243 1.50 -14.56 15.93
C PRO A 243 2.54 -14.54 14.81
N GLY A 244 3.60 -15.31 14.99
CA GLY A 244 4.64 -15.56 14.02
C GLY A 244 4.27 -16.73 13.13
N THR A 245 4.44 -16.58 11.83
CA THR A 245 4.32 -17.68 10.86
C THR A 245 5.71 -18.17 10.49
N ARG A 246 5.98 -19.47 10.66
CA ARG A 246 7.22 -20.08 10.16
C ARG A 246 7.10 -20.26 8.64
N MET A 247 7.76 -19.38 7.90
CA MET A 247 7.92 -19.49 6.45
C MET A 247 9.38 -19.67 6.10
N SER A 248 9.68 -20.43 5.05
CA SER A 248 11.01 -20.41 4.44
C SER A 248 11.30 -19.03 3.83
N LYS A 249 12.58 -18.68 3.65
CA LYS A 249 12.96 -17.39 3.02
C LYS A 249 12.36 -17.19 1.63
N THR A 250 12.18 -18.29 0.88
CA THR A 250 11.61 -18.28 -0.47
C THR A 250 10.10 -18.02 -0.41
N GLU A 251 9.37 -18.67 0.49
CA GLU A 251 7.94 -18.44 0.69
C GLU A 251 7.67 -17.02 1.20
N GLU A 252 8.49 -16.52 2.12
CA GLU A 252 8.42 -15.14 2.60
C GLU A 252 8.61 -14.13 1.45
N LEU A 253 9.54 -14.38 0.54
CA LEU A 253 9.81 -13.51 -0.60
C LEU A 253 8.64 -13.49 -1.61
N ILE A 254 7.99 -14.65 -1.83
CA ILE A 254 6.93 -14.82 -2.83
C ILE A 254 5.58 -14.35 -2.29
N LEU A 255 5.22 -14.75 -1.07
CA LEU A 255 3.89 -14.53 -0.48
C LEU A 255 3.83 -13.28 0.40
N GLY A 256 4.98 -12.82 0.91
CA GLY A 256 5.08 -11.74 1.88
C GLY A 256 4.70 -12.19 3.29
N ASN A 257 5.50 -11.81 4.29
CA ASN A 257 5.20 -12.07 5.70
C ASN A 257 4.68 -10.78 6.38
N PRO A 258 3.43 -10.76 6.90
CA PRO A 258 2.88 -9.60 7.58
C PRO A 258 3.73 -9.12 8.76
N ALA A 259 4.35 -10.03 9.50
CA ALA A 259 5.23 -9.68 10.61
C ALA A 259 6.49 -8.97 10.15
N VAL A 260 7.13 -9.45 9.09
CA VAL A 260 8.34 -8.82 8.53
C VAL A 260 8.01 -7.45 7.94
N LYS A 261 6.87 -7.34 7.24
CA LYS A 261 6.39 -6.06 6.74
C LYS A 261 6.13 -5.08 7.89
N LEU A 262 5.45 -5.53 8.94
CA LEU A 262 5.17 -4.73 10.13
C LEU A 262 6.45 -4.27 10.81
N VAL A 263 7.44 -5.13 11.04
CA VAL A 263 8.72 -4.77 11.67
C VAL A 263 9.49 -3.73 10.84
N ARG A 264 9.41 -3.78 9.51
CA ARG A 264 10.06 -2.79 8.63
C ARG A 264 9.36 -1.43 8.63
N GLU A 265 8.07 -1.42 8.92
CA GLU A 265 7.20 -0.24 8.79
C GLU A 265 6.82 0.37 10.16
N ALA A 266 6.90 -0.38 11.24
CA ALA A 266 6.50 0.07 12.57
C ALA A 266 7.53 1.04 13.18
N ASP A 267 7.00 2.06 13.84
CA ASP A 267 7.70 3.01 14.71
C ASP A 267 7.49 2.70 16.20
N PHE A 268 6.96 1.51 16.52
CA PHE A 268 6.62 1.02 17.86
C PHE A 268 7.19 -0.38 18.10
N SER A 269 7.12 -0.85 19.34
CA SER A 269 7.60 -2.19 19.72
C SER A 269 6.72 -3.27 19.12
N VAL A 270 7.34 -4.18 18.36
CA VAL A 270 6.67 -5.32 17.70
C VAL A 270 7.26 -6.61 18.23
N VAL A 271 6.42 -7.51 18.71
CA VAL A 271 6.81 -8.83 19.23
C VAL A 271 6.08 -9.93 18.47
N THR A 272 6.83 -10.91 17.97
CA THR A 272 6.29 -12.08 17.27
C THR A 272 6.40 -13.34 18.14
N VAL A 273 5.30 -14.09 18.27
CA VAL A 273 5.21 -15.30 19.10
C VAL A 273 5.00 -16.52 18.20
N PHE A 274 5.85 -17.55 18.31
CA PHE A 274 5.82 -18.78 17.50
C PHE A 274 5.41 -20.02 18.30
#